data_AF-A0AAW5EXP2-F1
#
_entry.id   AF-A0AAW5EXP2-F1
#
_cell.length_a   1.000
_cell.length_b   1.000
_cell.length_c   1.000
_cell.angle_alpha   90.00
_cell.angle_beta   90.00
_cell.angle_gamma   90.00
#
_symmetry.space_group_name_H-M   'P 1'
#
loop_
_entity.id
_entity.type
_entity.pdbx_description
1 polymer ?
#
loop_
_entity_poly.entity_id
_entity_poly.type
_entity_poly.pdbx_seq_one_letter_code
_entity_poly.pdbx_strand_id
1 'polypeptide(L)'
;PADVDEETCRLPHELRHAGRPVLLHRLDLSKTGLLAPGLDALEQACAPDGHDGECPDVVVDACQARLDPLRVRAYLDRGWMVMITGSKFFTGPPFCGALLLPAGVRRRLDGGDPLPAGLGAYSHRHAWPAGRAVDVLPVGHNIGLILRWRAALSEMAA
;
A
#
# COMPACT_ATOMS: atom_id res chain seq x y z
N PRO A 1 -10.73 -6.86 -17.90
CA PRO A 1 -10.34 -5.49 -17.48
C PRO A 1 -11.52 -4.54 -17.43
N ALA A 2 -12.33 -4.45 -18.50
CA ALA A 2 -13.50 -3.58 -18.55
C ALA A 2 -14.48 -3.83 -17.39
N ASP A 3 -14.85 -5.08 -17.13
CA ASP A 3 -15.77 -5.43 -16.02
C ASP A 3 -15.18 -5.02 -14.65
N VAL A 4 -13.87 -5.18 -14.47
CA VAL A 4 -13.16 -4.80 -13.22
C VAL A 4 -13.14 -3.28 -13.05
N ASP A 5 -12.98 -2.53 -14.14
CA ASP A 5 -12.97 -1.07 -14.12
C ASP A 5 -14.38 -0.52 -13.84
N GLU A 6 -15.40 -1.10 -14.45
CA GLU A 6 -16.80 -0.75 -14.18
C GLU A 6 -17.17 -1.00 -12.71
N GLU A 7 -16.81 -2.17 -12.17
CA GLU A 7 -16.99 -2.47 -10.75
C GLU A 7 -16.20 -1.53 -9.85
N THR A 8 -14.98 -1.15 -10.25
CA THR A 8 -14.15 -0.20 -9.51
C THR A 8 -14.78 1.18 -9.46
N CYS A 9 -15.47 1.62 -10.51
CA CYS A 9 -16.18 2.91 -10.50
C CYS A 9 -17.47 2.85 -9.68
N ARG A 10 -18.19 1.72 -9.68
CA ARG A 10 -19.51 1.59 -9.05
C ARG A 10 -19.46 1.20 -7.58
N LEU A 11 -18.77 0.11 -7.25
CA LEU A 11 -18.84 -0.51 -5.91
C LEU A 11 -18.32 0.43 -4.80
N PRO A 12 -17.18 1.14 -4.94
CA PRO A 12 -16.67 2.01 -3.88
C PRO A 12 -17.67 3.07 -3.45
N HIS A 13 -18.41 3.65 -4.41
CA HIS A 13 -19.46 4.62 -4.13
C HIS A 13 -20.60 3.98 -3.33
N GLU A 14 -21.14 2.85 -3.79
CA GLU A 14 -22.20 2.12 -3.07
C GLU A 14 -21.79 1.76 -1.63
N LEU A 15 -20.55 1.31 -1.45
CA LEU A 15 -20.04 0.93 -0.14
C LEU A 15 -19.84 2.13 0.79
N ARG A 16 -19.30 3.24 0.26
CA ARG A 16 -19.11 4.48 1.01
C ARG A 16 -20.44 5.10 1.43
N HIS A 17 -21.44 5.07 0.55
CA HIS A 17 -22.82 5.48 0.87
C HIS A 17 -23.45 4.65 1.97
N ALA A 18 -23.06 3.37 2.08
CA ALA A 18 -23.45 2.50 3.19
C ALA A 18 -22.58 2.69 4.45
N GLY A 19 -21.72 3.71 4.50
CA GLY A 19 -20.85 4.00 5.63
C GLY A 19 -19.71 2.99 5.82
N ARG A 20 -19.35 2.24 4.78
CA ARG A 20 -18.28 1.23 4.85
C ARG A 20 -16.95 1.77 4.31
N PRO A 21 -15.83 1.54 5.03
CA PRO A 21 -14.51 1.86 4.50
C PRO A 21 -14.18 0.98 3.29
N VAL A 22 -13.46 1.55 2.34
CA VAL A 22 -13.09 0.87 1.08
C VAL A 22 -11.58 0.95 0.88
N LEU A 23 -10.97 -0.20 0.59
CA LEU A 23 -9.60 -0.32 0.14
C LEU A 23 -9.59 -0.87 -1.29
N LEU A 24 -9.11 -0.07 -2.23
CA LEU A 24 -8.93 -0.45 -3.62
C LEU A 24 -7.53 -1.04 -3.81
N HIS A 25 -7.45 -2.21 -4.43
CA HIS A 25 -6.19 -2.89 -4.69
C HIS A 25 -5.92 -2.94 -6.20
N ARG A 26 -4.86 -2.26 -6.63
CA ARG A 26 -4.38 -2.28 -8.01
C ARG A 26 -3.21 -3.24 -8.13
N LEU A 27 -3.30 -4.17 -9.06
CA LEU A 27 -2.15 -4.96 -9.48
C LEU A 27 -1.38 -4.22 -10.57
N ASP A 28 -0.20 -3.70 -10.23
CA ASP A 28 0.72 -3.06 -11.17
C ASP A 28 1.67 -4.10 -11.78
N LEU A 29 1.07 -4.89 -12.67
CA LEU A 29 1.62 -5.98 -13.47
C LEU A 29 1.53 -7.35 -12.77
N SER A 30 0.69 -8.22 -13.30
CA SER A 30 0.64 -9.63 -12.92
C SER A 30 1.74 -10.44 -13.63
N LYS A 31 1.91 -11.70 -13.22
CA LYS A 31 2.76 -12.67 -13.96
C LYS A 31 2.28 -12.90 -15.41
N THR A 32 1.02 -12.63 -15.71
CA THR A 32 0.42 -12.73 -17.05
C THR A 32 0.33 -11.39 -17.78
N GLY A 33 0.92 -10.32 -17.23
CA GLY A 33 0.92 -8.98 -17.82
C GLY A 33 -0.34 -8.16 -17.55
N LEU A 34 -1.24 -8.62 -16.67
CA LEU A 34 -2.47 -7.89 -16.34
C LEU A 34 -2.16 -6.65 -15.49
N LEU A 35 -2.77 -5.53 -15.86
CA LEU A 35 -2.83 -4.28 -15.11
C LEU A 35 -4.30 -3.99 -14.84
N ALA A 36 -4.72 -4.06 -13.57
CA ALA A 36 -6.10 -3.81 -13.19
C ALA A 36 -6.21 -3.46 -11.69
N PRO A 37 -7.18 -2.61 -11.29
CA PRO A 37 -7.99 -1.75 -12.17
C PRO A 37 -7.15 -0.71 -12.92
N GLY A 38 -7.73 -0.11 -13.96
CA GLY A 38 -7.17 1.00 -14.72
C GLY A 38 -6.91 2.23 -13.84
N LEU A 39 -6.03 3.13 -14.28
CA LEU A 39 -5.74 4.36 -13.51
C LEU A 39 -6.97 5.25 -13.44
N ASP A 40 -7.62 5.47 -14.58
CA ASP A 40 -8.80 6.32 -14.70
C ASP A 40 -9.95 5.81 -13.83
N ALA A 41 -10.14 4.48 -13.75
CA ALA A 41 -11.15 3.87 -12.89
C ALA A 41 -10.87 4.13 -11.40
N LEU A 42 -9.60 4.03 -10.97
CA LEU A 42 -9.21 4.35 -9.59
C LEU A 42 -9.37 5.84 -9.29
N GLU A 43 -8.97 6.71 -10.23
CA GLU A 43 -9.12 8.16 -10.09
C GLU A 43 -10.60 8.56 -10.00
N GLN A 44 -11.47 7.95 -10.80
CA GLN A 44 -12.91 8.13 -10.72
C GLN A 44 -13.48 7.62 -9.39
N ALA A 45 -13.06 6.44 -8.92
CA ALA A 45 -13.52 5.88 -7.65
C ALA A 45 -13.11 6.72 -6.43
N CYS A 46 -11.98 7.43 -6.54
CA CYS A 46 -11.46 8.33 -5.51
C CYS A 46 -12.00 9.76 -5.62
N ALA A 47 -12.72 10.09 -6.70
CA ALA A 47 -13.23 11.43 -6.92
C ALA A 47 -14.28 11.79 -5.85
N PRO A 48 -14.36 13.07 -5.44
CA PRO A 48 -15.43 13.54 -4.57
C PRO A 48 -16.79 13.28 -5.22
N ASP A 49 -17.70 12.68 -4.47
CA ASP A 49 -19.05 12.28 -4.90
C ASP A 49 -20.15 13.07 -4.19
N GLY A 50 -19.79 14.20 -3.57
CA GLY A 50 -20.72 15.11 -2.90
C GLY A 50 -21.31 14.60 -1.58
N HIS A 51 -20.81 13.47 -1.07
CA HIS A 51 -21.23 12.87 0.20
C HIS A 51 -20.13 12.97 1.26
N ASP A 52 -20.50 13.00 2.54
CA ASP A 52 -19.58 13.12 3.68
C ASP A 52 -18.74 11.85 3.96
N GLY A 53 -18.75 10.87 3.05
CA GLY A 53 -18.01 9.63 3.19
C GLY A 53 -16.52 9.80 2.89
N GLU A 54 -15.65 9.20 3.72
CA GLU A 54 -14.20 9.20 3.48
C GLU A 54 -13.85 8.63 2.10
N CYS A 55 -12.88 9.26 1.42
CA CYS A 55 -12.36 8.78 0.14
C CYS A 55 -11.73 7.37 0.30
N PRO A 56 -11.89 6.45 -0.66
CA PRO A 56 -11.24 5.15 -0.61
C PRO A 56 -9.72 5.27 -0.44
N ASP A 57 -9.13 4.38 0.34
CA ASP A 57 -7.69 4.17 0.29
C ASP A 57 -7.35 3.30 -0.93
N VAL A 58 -6.21 3.58 -1.57
CA VAL A 58 -5.70 2.77 -2.69
C VAL A 58 -4.35 2.18 -2.31
N VAL A 59 -4.17 0.90 -2.61
CA VAL A 59 -2.89 0.20 -2.52
C VAL A 59 -2.51 -0.40 -3.87
N VAL A 60 -1.32 -0.09 -4.34
CA VAL A 60 -0.75 -0.59 -5.60
C VAL A 60 0.23 -1.71 -5.29
N ASP A 61 -0.04 -2.93 -5.77
CA ASP A 61 0.91 -4.03 -5.79
C ASP A 61 1.88 -3.87 -6.96
N ALA A 62 3.03 -3.26 -6.68
CA ALA A 62 4.14 -3.08 -7.61
C ALA A 62 5.23 -4.17 -7.41
N CYS A 63 4.90 -5.31 -6.80
CA CYS A 63 5.92 -6.29 -6.43
C CYS A 63 6.52 -7.06 -7.61
N GLN A 64 5.78 -7.26 -8.71
CA GLN A 64 6.27 -8.04 -9.86
C GLN A 64 7.13 -7.22 -10.83
N ALA A 65 6.93 -5.90 -10.85
CA ALA A 65 7.50 -5.05 -11.87
C ALA A 65 8.97 -4.68 -11.57
N ARG A 66 9.69 -4.30 -12.63
CA ARG A 66 10.89 -3.46 -12.47
C ARG A 66 10.40 -2.14 -11.84
N LEU A 67 10.82 -1.88 -10.60
CA LEU A 67 10.47 -0.65 -9.91
C LEU A 67 11.04 0.54 -10.69
N ASP A 68 10.15 1.31 -11.32
CA ASP A 68 10.47 2.63 -11.84
C ASP A 68 10.21 3.65 -10.72
N PRO A 69 11.25 4.31 -10.18
CA PRO A 69 11.10 5.29 -9.11
C PRO A 69 10.13 6.43 -9.47
N LEU A 70 10.07 6.86 -10.74
CA LEU A 70 9.16 7.93 -11.16
C LEU A 70 7.71 7.48 -11.10
N ARG A 71 7.43 6.24 -11.51
CA ARG A 71 6.09 5.64 -11.41
C ARG A 71 5.66 5.42 -9.96
N VAL A 72 6.56 4.94 -9.10
CA VAL A 72 6.31 4.82 -7.65
C VAL A 72 5.99 6.18 -7.05
N ARG A 73 6.77 7.21 -7.38
CA ARG A 73 6.53 8.58 -6.94
C ARG A 73 5.15 9.08 -7.40
N ALA A 74 4.79 8.84 -8.66
CA ALA A 74 3.50 9.23 -9.22
C ALA A 74 2.30 8.57 -8.51
N TYR A 75 2.45 7.34 -7.98
CA TYR A 75 1.43 6.72 -7.13
C TYR A 75 1.36 7.37 -5.74
N LEU A 76 2.51 7.62 -5.11
CA LEU A 76 2.56 8.28 -3.81
C LEU A 76 2.03 9.72 -3.86
N ASP A 77 2.24 10.44 -4.97
CA ASP A 77 1.71 11.79 -5.21
C ASP A 77 0.18 11.81 -5.34
N ARG A 78 -0.41 10.73 -5.87
CA ARG A 78 -1.88 10.53 -5.88
C ARG A 78 -2.46 10.20 -4.50
N GLY A 79 -1.61 10.03 -3.49
CA GLY A 79 -2.04 9.60 -2.17
C GLY A 79 -2.25 8.09 -2.06
N TRP A 80 -1.70 7.30 -2.99
CA TRP A 80 -1.85 5.84 -2.99
C TRP A 80 -0.66 5.16 -2.31
N MET A 81 -0.93 4.10 -1.54
CA MET A 81 0.10 3.25 -0.95
C MET A 81 0.71 2.35 -2.03
N VAL A 82 1.99 1.98 -1.88
CA VAL A 82 2.68 1.13 -2.85
C VAL A 82 3.36 -0.03 -2.14
N MET A 83 2.96 -1.25 -2.47
CA MET A 83 3.62 -2.47 -2.04
C MET A 83 4.81 -2.76 -2.94
N ILE A 84 5.97 -3.02 -2.33
CA ILE A 84 7.21 -3.38 -3.01
C ILE A 84 7.80 -4.65 -2.41
N THR A 85 8.66 -5.33 -3.17
CA THR A 85 9.45 -6.45 -2.65
C THR A 85 10.83 -6.52 -3.28
N GLY A 86 11.80 -6.94 -2.50
CA GLY A 86 13.13 -7.29 -2.98
C GLY A 86 13.22 -8.68 -3.61
N SER A 87 12.25 -9.56 -3.35
CA SER A 87 12.40 -11.01 -3.57
C SER A 87 11.84 -11.55 -4.89
N LYS A 88 11.62 -10.68 -5.87
CA LYS A 88 11.06 -11.04 -7.18
C LYS A 88 12.04 -10.66 -8.27
N PHE A 89 11.76 -9.59 -9.01
CA PHE A 89 12.62 -9.11 -10.09
C PHE A 89 14.08 -8.89 -9.63
N PHE A 90 14.27 -8.35 -8.42
CA PHE A 90 15.58 -8.03 -7.85
C PHE A 90 16.30 -9.19 -7.17
N THR A 91 15.82 -10.43 -7.31
CA THR A 91 16.52 -11.64 -6.84
C THR A 91 16.95 -11.68 -5.37
N GLY A 92 16.45 -10.77 -4.53
CA GLY A 92 16.74 -10.71 -3.11
C GLY A 92 16.08 -11.85 -2.33
N PRO A 93 16.42 -12.01 -1.04
CA PRO A 93 15.87 -13.10 -0.23
C PRO A 93 14.33 -13.03 -0.09
N PRO A 94 13.63 -14.17 0.00
CA PRO A 94 12.18 -14.23 0.18
C PRO A 94 11.74 -13.59 1.49
N PHE A 95 10.49 -13.08 1.56
CA PHE A 95 9.95 -12.35 2.73
C PHE A 95 10.63 -10.99 2.97
N CYS A 96 10.90 -10.27 1.87
CA CYS A 96 11.51 -8.95 1.83
C CYS A 96 10.51 -7.90 1.27
N GLY A 97 9.32 -7.82 1.87
CA GLY A 97 8.27 -6.88 1.47
C GLY A 97 8.31 -5.57 2.27
N ALA A 98 7.79 -4.50 1.67
CA ALA A 98 7.55 -3.22 2.34
C ALA A 98 6.33 -2.52 1.73
N LEU A 99 5.72 -1.64 2.52
CA LEU A 99 4.66 -0.74 2.10
C LEU A 99 5.17 0.69 2.17
N LEU A 100 5.16 1.39 1.04
CA LEU A 100 5.47 2.81 0.97
C LEU A 100 4.19 3.59 1.25
N LEU A 101 4.27 4.52 2.19
CA LEU A 101 3.13 5.30 2.65
C LEU A 101 3.15 6.72 2.05
N PRO A 102 2.03 7.18 1.47
CA PRO A 102 1.89 8.55 1.04
C PRO A 102 1.71 9.48 2.26
N ALA A 103 1.96 10.77 2.07
CA ALA A 103 1.93 11.75 3.15
C ALA A 103 0.57 11.81 3.88
N GLY A 104 -0.54 11.60 3.18
CA GLY A 104 -1.88 11.56 3.78
C GLY A 104 -2.05 10.43 4.81
N VAL A 105 -1.66 9.20 4.43
CA VAL A 105 -1.71 8.04 5.32
C VAL A 105 -0.78 8.24 6.52
N ARG A 106 0.42 8.78 6.29
CA ARG A 106 1.35 9.13 7.35
C ARG A 106 0.72 10.07 8.39
N ARG A 107 0.04 11.13 7.95
CA ARG A 107 -0.66 12.07 8.85
C ARG A 107 -1.76 11.39 9.67
N ARG A 108 -2.50 10.44 9.09
CA ARG A 108 -3.52 9.68 9.84
C ARG A 108 -2.89 8.85 10.95
N LEU A 109 -1.74 8.22 10.70
CA LEU A 109 -0.97 7.51 11.75
C LEU A 109 -0.44 8.45 12.84
N ASP A 110 -0.12 9.70 12.49
CA ASP A 110 0.28 10.72 13.47
C ASP A 110 -0.93 11.30 14.24
N GLY A 111 -2.17 11.10 13.73
CA GLY A 111 -3.43 11.64 14.26
C GLY A 111 -3.87 11.11 15.64
N GLY A 112 -3.19 10.07 16.14
CA GLY A 112 -3.26 9.69 17.56
C GLY A 112 -4.09 8.46 17.89
N ASP A 113 -4.90 7.94 16.96
CA ASP A 113 -5.57 6.66 17.16
C ASP A 113 -4.55 5.51 17.20
N PRO A 114 -4.60 4.64 18.22
CA PRO A 114 -3.71 3.50 18.29
C PRO A 114 -4.00 2.51 17.15
N LEU A 115 -2.95 1.88 16.65
CA LEU A 115 -3.10 0.74 15.75
C LEU A 115 -3.91 -0.39 16.42
N PRO A 116 -4.58 -1.25 15.65
CA PRO A 116 -5.21 -2.44 16.22
C PRO A 116 -4.19 -3.29 16.97
N ALA A 117 -4.44 -3.56 18.26
CA ALA A 117 -3.50 -4.28 19.13
C ALA A 117 -3.11 -5.67 18.59
N GLY A 118 -4.01 -6.32 17.83
CA GLY A 118 -3.75 -7.61 17.18
C GLY A 118 -2.56 -7.60 16.20
N LEU A 119 -2.17 -6.43 15.67
CA LEU A 119 -0.98 -6.31 14.83
C LEU A 119 0.32 -6.63 15.60
N GLY A 120 0.31 -6.51 16.94
CA GLY A 120 1.45 -6.86 17.79
C GLY A 120 1.83 -8.35 17.74
N ALA A 121 0.93 -9.24 17.29
CA ALA A 121 1.25 -10.65 17.07
C ALA A 121 2.12 -10.90 15.81
N TYR A 122 2.20 -9.92 14.90
CA TYR A 122 2.84 -10.07 13.60
C TYR A 122 3.90 -8.99 13.31
N SER A 123 3.98 -7.95 14.14
CA SER A 123 4.82 -6.79 13.89
C SER A 123 5.37 -6.18 15.18
N HIS A 124 6.39 -5.35 15.03
CA HIS A 124 7.01 -4.61 16.12
C HIS A 124 6.94 -3.11 15.85
N ARG A 125 7.01 -2.30 16.90
CA ARG A 125 6.98 -0.83 16.80
C ARG A 125 7.93 -0.27 15.74
N HIS A 126 9.16 -0.77 15.67
CA HIS A 126 10.18 -0.28 14.75
C HIS A 126 10.06 -0.80 13.30
N ALA A 127 9.04 -1.61 13.00
CA ALA A 127 8.68 -1.96 11.63
C ALA A 127 7.75 -0.92 10.97
N TRP A 128 7.31 0.07 11.74
CA TRP A 128 6.39 1.12 11.33
C TRP A 128 7.07 2.50 11.41
N PRO A 129 6.53 3.53 10.73
CA PRO A 129 6.97 4.91 10.96
C PRO A 129 6.77 5.29 12.44
N ALA A 130 7.74 5.99 13.01
CA ALA A 130 7.66 6.46 14.40
C ALA A 130 6.44 7.39 14.59
N GLY A 131 5.68 7.19 15.65
CA GLY A 131 4.47 7.96 15.98
C GLY A 131 3.73 7.34 17.15
N ARG A 132 2.67 8.01 17.64
CA ARG A 132 1.89 7.53 18.80
C ARG A 132 1.04 6.31 18.48
N ALA A 133 0.58 6.16 17.23
CA ALA A 133 -0.25 5.03 16.83
C ALA A 133 0.41 3.67 17.06
N VAL A 134 1.74 3.60 17.05
CA VAL A 134 2.51 2.35 17.20
C VAL A 134 2.86 2.03 18.66
N ASP A 135 2.48 2.86 19.62
CA ASP A 135 2.83 2.66 21.04
C ASP A 135 2.22 1.37 21.62
N VAL A 136 1.07 0.95 21.08
CA VAL A 136 0.39 -0.32 21.39
C VAL A 136 1.18 -1.56 20.94
N LEU A 137 2.12 -1.41 19.99
CA LEU A 137 2.90 -2.52 19.45
C LEU A 137 4.08 -2.89 20.36
N PRO A 138 4.48 -4.18 20.40
CA PRO A 138 5.67 -4.60 21.11
C PRO A 138 6.92 -3.84 20.65
N VAL A 139 7.71 -3.39 21.61
CA VAL A 139 9.03 -2.80 21.33
C VAL A 139 9.94 -3.91 20.82
N GLY A 140 10.50 -3.74 19.63
CA GLY A 140 11.36 -4.75 19.03
C GLY A 140 11.64 -4.48 17.55
N HIS A 141 12.37 -5.40 16.91
CA HIS A 141 12.71 -5.32 15.50
C HIS A 141 12.54 -6.69 14.85
N ASN A 142 12.12 -6.70 13.60
CA ASN A 142 12.25 -7.89 12.76
C ASN A 142 13.64 -7.91 12.11
N ILE A 143 14.65 -8.38 12.86
CA ILE A 143 16.05 -8.41 12.40
C ILE A 143 16.19 -9.21 11.10
N GLY A 144 15.46 -10.33 10.96
CA GLY A 144 15.44 -11.13 9.73
C GLY A 144 14.97 -10.31 8.52
N LEU A 145 13.89 -9.55 8.66
CA LEU A 145 13.41 -8.66 7.60
C LEU A 145 14.44 -7.58 7.23
N ILE A 146 15.11 -6.97 8.24
CA ILE A 146 16.15 -5.96 8.00
C ILE A 146 17.32 -6.55 7.19
N LEU A 147 17.81 -7.73 7.56
CA LEU A 147 18.91 -8.39 6.85
C LEU A 147 18.53 -8.76 5.41
N ARG A 148 17.29 -9.23 5.21
CA ARG A 148 16.77 -9.53 3.86
C ARG A 148 16.65 -8.28 3.00
N TRP A 149 16.22 -7.15 3.57
CA TRP A 149 16.21 -5.86 2.87
C TRP A 149 17.62 -5.37 2.55
N ARG A 150 18.60 -5.56 3.45
CA ARG A 150 20.00 -5.23 3.16
C ARG A 150 20.53 -6.01 1.95
N ALA A 151 20.25 -7.32 1.88
CA ALA A 151 20.62 -8.13 0.73
C ALA A 151 19.89 -7.68 -0.55
N ALA A 152 18.58 -7.47 -0.49
CA ALA A 152 17.81 -6.99 -1.65
C ALA A 152 18.29 -5.64 -2.18
N LEU A 153 18.66 -4.70 -1.31
CA LEU A 153 19.24 -3.42 -1.70
C LEU A 153 20.60 -3.59 -2.40
N SER A 154 21.39 -4.59 -2.00
CA SER A 154 22.64 -4.93 -2.68
C SER A 154 22.38 -5.43 -4.10
N GLU A 155 21.40 -6.31 -4.30
CA GLU A 155 21.00 -6.81 -5.62
C GLU A 155 20.44 -5.69 -6.52
N MET A 156 19.68 -4.75 -5.94
CA MET A 156 19.14 -3.60 -6.67
C MET A 156 20.21 -2.63 -7.19
N ALA A 157 21.39 -2.61 -6.56
CA ALA A 157 22.50 -1.71 -6.88
C ALA A 157 23.59 -2.36 -7.76
N ALA A 158 23.52 -3.67 -7.98
CA ALA A 158 24.44 -4.45 -8.81
C ALA A 158 24.14 -4.27 -10.31
#